data_AF-A0A9P1D8I1-F1
#
_entry.id   AF-A0A9P1D8I1-F1
#
_cell.length_a   1.000
_cell.length_b   1.000
_cell.length_c   1.000
_cell.angle_alpha   90.00
_cell.angle_beta   90.00
_cell.angle_gamma   90.00
#
_symmetry.space_group_name_H-M   'P 1'
#
loop_
_entity.id
_entity.type
_entity.pdbx_description
1 polymer ?
#
loop_
_entity_poly.entity_id
_entity_poly.type
_entity_poly.pdbx_seq_one_letter_code
_entity_poly.pdbx_strand_id
1 'polypeptide(L)'
;MAVRRGHSLRDLEDTHCNCDLAWRRDRVVANGDSANKIGTYSLAVLSRHHGVPFYVAAPLTTLDVNLKHGSEIPIEERPDEELCSLKVEGVSHRVAAPGIGVWNPAFDVTPASLISGIVTDCGLIPKRSQDFDVAAFVPEKKRKVNGQ
;
A
#
# COMPACT_ATOMS: atom_id res chain seq x y z
N MET A 1 18.87 11.82 -38.61
CA MET A 1 19.96 12.35 -37.78
C MET A 1 19.43 13.60 -37.08
N ALA A 2 19.00 13.47 -35.83
CA ALA A 2 18.55 14.62 -35.03
C ALA A 2 19.09 14.47 -33.60
N VAL A 3 19.62 15.58 -33.11
CA VAL A 3 20.69 15.70 -32.12
C VAL A 3 20.13 15.60 -30.69
N ARG A 4 20.72 14.74 -29.87
CA ARG A 4 20.56 14.75 -28.40
C ARG A 4 21.14 16.07 -27.84
N ARG A 5 20.34 16.86 -27.11
CA ARG A 5 20.87 17.80 -26.12
C ARG A 5 20.64 17.22 -24.74
N GLY A 6 21.73 17.11 -23.98
CA GLY A 6 21.71 16.62 -22.61
C GLY A 6 20.99 17.61 -21.71
N HIS A 7 20.10 17.08 -20.88
CA HIS A 7 19.64 17.77 -19.67
C HIS A 7 20.49 17.28 -18.50
N SER A 8 21.07 18.24 -17.79
CA SER A 8 21.90 18.03 -16.63
C SER A 8 21.05 17.62 -15.41
N LEU A 9 21.64 16.85 -14.50
CA LEU A 9 21.06 16.29 -13.27
C LEU A 9 20.64 17.33 -12.20
N ARG A 10 20.23 18.54 -12.57
CA ARG A 10 19.88 19.62 -11.62
C ARG A 10 18.50 20.25 -11.80
N ASP A 11 17.66 19.75 -12.70
CA ASP A 11 16.31 20.30 -12.93
C ASP A 11 15.19 19.48 -12.25
N LEU A 12 15.50 18.74 -11.17
CA LEU A 12 14.57 17.86 -10.45
C LEU A 12 13.93 18.50 -9.21
N GLU A 13 13.91 19.84 -9.09
CA GLU A 13 13.37 20.52 -7.91
C GLU A 13 12.00 21.19 -8.08
N ASP A 14 11.39 21.25 -9.28
CA ASP A 14 10.09 21.93 -9.45
C ASP A 14 9.09 21.12 -10.30
N THR A 15 8.59 20.01 -9.77
CA THR A 15 7.38 19.37 -10.34
C THR A 15 6.53 18.80 -9.24
N HIS A 16 5.53 19.58 -8.79
CA HIS A 16 4.26 19.14 -8.21
C HIS A 16 4.24 17.71 -7.60
N CYS A 17 4.89 17.55 -6.44
CA CYS A 17 4.57 16.47 -5.52
C CYS A 17 3.19 16.75 -4.92
N ASN A 18 2.15 15.93 -5.18
CA ASN A 18 1.15 15.64 -4.13
C ASN A 18 0.08 14.55 -4.31
N CYS A 19 0.01 13.75 -5.39
CA CYS A 19 -1.03 12.69 -5.45
C CYS A 19 -0.54 11.30 -5.84
N ASP A 20 0.38 11.16 -6.78
CA ASP A 20 0.68 9.83 -7.34
C ASP A 20 1.64 8.99 -6.47
N LEU A 21 2.49 9.65 -5.67
CA LEU A 21 3.40 8.97 -4.74
C LEU A 21 2.68 8.38 -3.52
N ALA A 22 1.48 8.87 -3.19
CA ALA A 22 0.72 8.41 -2.03
C ALA A 22 0.07 7.03 -2.23
N TRP A 23 -0.11 6.59 -3.48
CA TRP A 23 -0.76 5.31 -3.82
C TRP A 23 0.20 4.13 -3.87
N ARG A 24 1.49 4.38 -4.07
CA ARG A 24 2.52 3.34 -4.19
C ARG A 24 2.97 2.73 -2.87
N ARG A 25 2.33 3.09 -1.74
CA ARG A 25 2.77 2.74 -0.39
C ARG A 25 1.63 2.10 0.38
N ASP A 26 1.98 1.16 1.26
CA ASP A 26 1.05 0.55 2.19
C ASP A 26 0.29 1.62 2.97
N ARG A 27 -0.98 1.36 3.27
CA ARG A 27 -1.90 2.29 3.94
C ARG A 27 -2.71 1.56 5.00
N VAL A 28 -2.92 2.20 6.16
CA VAL A 28 -3.84 1.73 7.18
C VAL A 28 -4.84 2.84 7.48
N VAL A 29 -6.12 2.57 7.31
CA VAL A 29 -7.18 3.60 7.44
C VAL A 29 -7.76 3.64 8.86
N ALA A 30 -8.68 4.57 9.13
CA ALA A 30 -9.12 4.87 10.49
C ALA A 30 -9.71 3.67 11.25
N ASN A 31 -10.45 2.78 10.58
CA ASN A 31 -11.01 1.55 11.18
C ASN A 31 -9.97 0.43 11.36
N GLY A 32 -8.76 0.61 10.81
CA GLY A 32 -7.67 -0.36 10.83
C GLY A 32 -7.63 -1.32 9.65
N ASP A 33 -8.47 -1.14 8.62
CA ASP A 33 -8.28 -1.85 7.35
C ASP A 33 -6.93 -1.44 6.75
N SER A 34 -6.18 -2.44 6.26
CA SER A 34 -4.84 -2.23 5.74
C SER A 34 -4.75 -2.61 4.28
N ALA A 35 -4.36 -1.66 3.43
CA ALA A 35 -3.92 -1.94 2.09
C ALA A 35 -2.40 -2.21 2.08
N ASN A 36 -2.02 -3.38 1.58
CA ASN A 36 -0.63 -3.84 1.48
C ASN A 36 -0.45 -4.64 0.18
N LYS A 37 0.78 -5.04 -0.14
CA LYS A 37 1.12 -5.81 -1.34
C LYS A 37 0.15 -6.98 -1.54
N ILE A 38 -0.29 -7.17 -2.78
CA ILE A 38 -1.17 -8.26 -3.18
C ILE A 38 -0.71 -9.61 -2.60
N GLY A 39 -1.64 -10.35 -2.01
CA GLY A 39 -1.40 -11.59 -1.27
C GLY A 39 -1.49 -11.45 0.25
N THR A 40 -1.48 -10.22 0.80
CA THR A 40 -1.58 -9.98 2.25
C THR A 40 -2.94 -10.43 2.80
N TYR A 41 -4.03 -10.16 2.09
CA TYR A 41 -5.37 -10.61 2.48
C TYR A 41 -5.44 -12.14 2.57
N SER A 42 -4.90 -12.85 1.58
CA SER A 42 -4.85 -14.32 1.56
C SER A 42 -4.09 -14.87 2.76
N LEU A 43 -2.96 -14.26 3.12
CA LEU A 43 -2.20 -14.64 4.32
C LEU A 43 -3.03 -14.41 5.59
N ALA A 44 -3.73 -13.28 5.70
CA ALA A 44 -4.56 -12.98 6.87
C ALA A 44 -5.71 -13.98 7.05
N VAL A 45 -6.34 -14.40 5.95
CA VAL A 45 -7.38 -15.45 5.95
C VAL A 45 -6.80 -16.79 6.42
N LEU A 46 -5.63 -17.19 5.91
CA LEU A 46 -4.95 -18.42 6.31
C LEU A 46 -4.54 -18.39 7.79
N SER A 47 -3.98 -17.27 8.26
CA SER A 47 -3.62 -17.09 9.66
C SER A 47 -4.82 -17.27 10.57
N ARG A 48 -5.97 -16.68 10.23
CA ARG A 48 -7.22 -16.87 10.97
C ARG A 48 -7.68 -18.32 10.97
N HIS A 49 -7.61 -19.01 9.84
CA HIS A 49 -8.02 -20.41 9.73
C HIS A 49 -7.15 -21.33 10.60
N HIS A 50 -5.85 -21.05 10.70
CA HIS A 50 -4.90 -21.82 11.50
C HIS A 50 -4.74 -21.33 12.95
N GLY A 51 -5.52 -20.33 13.39
CA GLY A 51 -5.44 -19.78 14.73
C GLY A 51 -4.13 -19.04 15.04
N VAL A 52 -3.42 -18.56 14.02
CA VAL A 52 -2.18 -17.79 14.16
C VAL A 52 -2.52 -16.30 14.21
N PRO A 53 -2.02 -15.53 15.20
CA PRO A 53 -2.27 -14.10 15.27
C PRO A 53 -1.56 -13.37 14.13
N PHE A 54 -2.29 -12.50 13.43
CA PHE A 54 -1.79 -11.75 12.29
C PHE A 54 -1.55 -10.28 12.69
N TYR A 55 -0.34 -9.78 12.45
CA TYR A 55 0.03 -8.40 12.80
C TYR A 55 0.44 -7.61 11.57
N VAL A 56 0.03 -6.35 11.51
CA VAL A 56 0.47 -5.40 10.48
C VAL A 56 1.48 -4.45 11.10
N ALA A 57 2.68 -4.37 10.53
CA ALA A 57 3.67 -3.37 10.91
C ALA A 57 3.56 -2.17 9.96
N ALA A 58 3.20 -1.02 10.49
CA ALA A 58 2.99 0.20 9.71
C ALA A 58 3.54 1.42 10.46
N PRO A 59 4.43 2.23 9.86
CA PRO A 59 4.88 3.46 10.48
C PRO A 59 3.72 4.46 10.61
N LEU A 60 3.78 5.39 11.56
CA LEU A 60 2.77 6.45 11.73
C LEU A 60 2.54 7.28 10.45
N THR A 61 3.51 7.33 9.52
CA THR A 61 3.39 8.02 8.23
C THR A 61 2.41 7.37 7.26
N THR A 62 2.18 6.07 7.42
CA THR A 62 1.31 5.22 6.60
C THR A 62 -0.14 5.17 7.12
N LEU A 63 -0.37 5.64 8.35
CA LEU A 63 -1.71 5.73 8.93
C LEU A 63 -2.48 6.92 8.30
N ASP A 64 -3.62 6.63 7.70
CA ASP A 64 -4.53 7.58 7.06
C ASP A 64 -5.82 7.68 7.86
N VAL A 65 -5.95 8.75 8.65
CA VAL A 65 -7.13 8.99 9.49
C VAL A 65 -8.30 9.64 8.73
N ASN A 66 -8.10 10.02 7.46
CA ASN A 66 -9.13 10.69 6.65
C ASN A 66 -10.09 9.68 6.01
N LEU A 67 -9.57 8.50 5.63
CA LEU A 67 -10.37 7.40 5.09
C LEU A 67 -10.95 6.58 6.24
N LYS A 68 -12.25 6.26 6.17
CA LYS A 68 -12.94 5.52 7.23
C LYS A 68 -12.84 4.02 7.02
N HIS A 69 -12.92 3.57 5.78
CA HIS A 69 -12.99 2.17 5.41
C HIS A 69 -12.00 1.81 4.30
N GLY A 70 -11.57 0.54 4.29
CA GLY A 70 -10.68 0.02 3.27
C GLY A 70 -11.25 0.04 1.85
N SER A 71 -12.58 0.08 1.71
CA SER A 71 -13.27 0.23 0.42
C SER A 71 -13.02 1.57 -0.25
N GLU A 72 -12.61 2.58 0.51
CA GLU A 72 -12.29 3.92 -0.01
C GLU A 72 -10.84 4.01 -0.52
N ILE A 73 -10.04 2.95 -0.33
CA ILE A 73 -8.66 2.89 -0.82
C ILE A 73 -8.68 2.51 -2.30
N PRO A 74 -8.31 3.42 -3.23
CA PRO A 74 -8.13 3.04 -4.63
C PRO A 74 -6.92 2.10 -4.76
N ILE A 75 -7.11 1.03 -5.51
CA ILE A 75 -6.08 0.02 -5.73
C ILE A 75 -5.36 0.30 -7.06
N GLU A 76 -4.04 0.44 -6.99
CA GLU A 76 -3.18 0.61 -8.17
C GLU A 76 -3.21 -0.68 -9.01
N GLU A 77 -3.58 -0.58 -10.28
CA GLU A 77 -3.37 -1.64 -11.27
C GLU A 77 -2.08 -1.37 -12.03
N ARG A 78 -1.24 -2.40 -12.15
CA ARG A 78 0.07 -2.30 -12.80
C ARG A 78 0.06 -2.96 -14.19
N PRO A 79 1.00 -2.59 -15.06
CA PRO A 79 1.07 -3.14 -16.40
C PRO A 79 1.17 -4.67 -16.40
N ASP A 80 0.54 -5.29 -17.39
CA ASP A 80 0.47 -6.73 -17.56
C ASP A 80 1.83 -7.35 -17.89
N GLU A 81 2.79 -6.57 -18.40
CA GLU A 81 4.14 -7.05 -18.66
C GLU A 81 4.86 -7.53 -17.40
N GLU A 82 4.54 -7.00 -16.22
CA GLU A 82 5.15 -7.42 -14.94
C GLU A 82 4.81 -8.86 -14.57
N LEU A 83 3.62 -9.34 -14.96
CA LEU A 83 3.21 -10.73 -14.75
C LEU A 83 3.52 -11.60 -15.97
N CYS A 84 3.41 -11.05 -17.17
CA CYS A 84 3.58 -11.80 -18.40
C CYS A 84 5.05 -12.06 -18.76
N SER A 85 5.98 -11.23 -18.29
CA SER A 85 7.37 -11.27 -18.71
C SER A 85 8.34 -11.28 -17.53
N LEU A 86 9.38 -12.10 -17.63
CA LEU A 86 10.49 -12.14 -16.67
C LEU A 86 11.74 -11.56 -17.32
N LYS A 87 12.47 -10.73 -16.59
CA LYS A 87 13.79 -10.24 -17.02
C LYS A 87 14.87 -11.21 -16.56
N VAL A 88 15.55 -11.85 -17.50
CA VAL A 88 16.70 -12.72 -17.25
C VAL A 88 17.90 -12.11 -17.96
N GLU A 89 18.97 -11.82 -17.22
CA GLU A 89 20.19 -11.15 -17.75
C GLU A 89 19.91 -9.84 -18.51
N GLY A 90 18.86 -9.11 -18.12
CA GLY A 90 18.45 -7.86 -18.76
C GLY A 90 17.58 -8.02 -20.01
N VAL A 91 17.35 -9.25 -20.47
CA VAL A 91 16.47 -9.58 -21.59
C VAL A 91 15.08 -9.94 -21.05
N SER A 92 14.04 -9.34 -21.65
CA SER A 92 12.64 -9.64 -21.28
C SER A 92 12.16 -10.89 -22.02
N HIS A 93 11.75 -11.91 -21.27
CA HIS A 93 11.19 -13.15 -21.78
C HIS A 93 9.72 -13.26 -21.39
N ARG A 94 8.83 -13.29 -22.37
CA ARG A 94 7.40 -13.52 -22.14
C ARG A 94 7.18 -14.99 -21.78
N VAL A 95 6.59 -15.23 -20.62
CA VAL A 95 6.26 -16.58 -20.09
C VAL A 95 4.77 -16.87 -20.33
N ALA A 96 3.92 -15.85 -20.24
CA ALA A 96 2.49 -15.99 -20.45
C ALA A 96 2.12 -16.14 -21.94
N ALA A 97 1.07 -16.92 -22.20
CA ALA A 97 0.56 -17.10 -23.56
C ALA A 97 0.19 -15.74 -24.22
N PRO A 98 0.41 -15.57 -25.54
CA PRO A 98 0.01 -14.37 -26.25
C PRO A 98 -1.52 -14.17 -26.20
N GLY A 99 -1.97 -12.94 -25.98
CA GLY A 99 -3.39 -12.56 -26.06
C GLY A 99 -4.25 -12.88 -24.84
N ILE A 100 -3.66 -13.33 -23.72
CA ILE A 100 -4.42 -13.51 -22.47
C ILE A 100 -4.75 -12.17 -21.82
N GLY A 101 -5.94 -12.06 -21.23
CA GLY A 101 -6.28 -10.95 -20.33
C GLY A 101 -5.57 -11.12 -18.99
N VAL A 102 -5.10 -10.02 -18.43
CA VAL A 102 -4.36 -10.01 -17.16
C VAL A 102 -5.04 -9.04 -16.20
N TRP A 103 -5.20 -9.47 -14.96
CA TRP A 103 -5.60 -8.61 -13.86
C TRP A 103 -4.44 -8.52 -12.87
N ASN A 104 -3.84 -7.34 -12.75
CA ASN A 104 -2.62 -7.11 -11.97
C ASN A 104 -2.78 -5.99 -10.94
N PRO A 105 -3.64 -6.16 -9.92
CA PRO A 105 -3.68 -5.24 -8.80
C PRO A 105 -2.37 -5.34 -7.99
N ALA A 106 -1.76 -4.20 -7.69
CA ALA A 106 -0.52 -4.14 -6.93
C ALA A 106 -0.73 -4.36 -5.43
N PHE A 107 -1.95 -4.14 -4.93
CA PHE A 107 -2.30 -4.17 -3.52
C PHE A 107 -3.62 -4.91 -3.30
N ASP A 108 -3.80 -5.45 -2.09
CA ASP A 108 -5.10 -5.90 -1.60
C ASP A 108 -5.42 -5.24 -0.26
N VAL A 109 -6.70 -5.26 0.10
CA VAL A 109 -7.19 -4.73 1.38
C VAL A 109 -7.46 -5.88 2.33
N THR A 110 -6.77 -5.86 3.47
CA THR A 110 -7.01 -6.76 4.58
C THR A 110 -7.94 -6.10 5.60
N PRO A 111 -9.15 -6.67 5.84
CA PRO A 111 -10.07 -6.14 6.83
C PRO A 111 -9.51 -6.17 8.25
N ALA A 112 -9.82 -5.14 9.05
CA ALA A 112 -9.48 -5.05 10.46
C ALA A 112 -9.89 -6.30 11.25
N SER A 113 -10.98 -6.97 10.86
CA SER A 113 -11.48 -8.20 11.50
C SER A 113 -10.49 -9.36 11.47
N LEU A 114 -9.58 -9.41 10.49
CA LEU A 114 -8.53 -10.44 10.37
C LEU A 114 -7.22 -10.07 11.08
N ILE A 115 -7.02 -8.78 11.39
CA ILE A 115 -5.79 -8.27 12.00
C ILE A 115 -5.92 -8.37 13.54
N SER A 116 -4.88 -8.88 14.20
CA SER A 116 -4.81 -8.99 15.67
C SER A 116 -4.24 -7.73 16.32
N GLY A 117 -3.32 -7.04 15.65
CA GLY A 117 -2.71 -5.81 16.14
C GLY A 117 -1.96 -5.05 15.04
N ILE A 118 -1.84 -3.74 15.21
CA ILE A 118 -1.05 -2.88 14.31
C ILE A 118 0.17 -2.36 15.07
N VAL A 119 1.36 -2.74 14.65
CA VAL A 119 2.63 -2.33 15.26
C VAL A 119 3.14 -1.09 14.54
N THR A 120 3.38 -0.03 15.29
CA THR A 120 3.93 1.23 14.78
C THR A 120 5.27 1.53 15.44
N ASP A 121 5.99 2.52 14.89
CA ASP A 121 7.20 3.10 15.49
C ASP A 121 6.99 3.69 16.88
N CYS A 122 5.74 4.02 17.24
CA CYS A 122 5.37 4.53 18.56
C CYS A 122 4.74 3.47 19.48
N GLY A 123 4.66 2.21 19.04
CA GLY A 123 4.12 1.10 19.82
C GLY A 123 2.97 0.37 19.15
N LEU A 124 2.33 -0.53 19.90
CA LEU A 124 1.24 -1.39 19.43
C LEU A 124 -0.12 -0.68 19.59
N ILE A 125 -0.90 -0.65 18.51
CA ILE A 125 -2.33 -0.31 18.54
C ILE A 125 -3.13 -1.59 18.83
N PRO A 126 -3.72 -1.73 20.02
CA PRO A 126 -4.51 -2.91 20.36
C PRO A 126 -5.87 -2.87 19.66
N LYS A 127 -6.37 -4.04 19.28
CA LYS A 127 -7.71 -4.20 18.72
C LYS A 127 -8.79 -3.97 19.79
N ARG A 128 -9.81 -3.16 19.49
CA ARG A 128 -10.98 -2.95 20.36
C ARG A 128 -12.18 -3.70 19.78
N SER A 129 -12.45 -4.89 20.33
CA SER A 129 -13.51 -5.80 19.87
C SER A 129 -13.34 -6.26 18.42
N GLN A 130 -13.77 -5.46 17.43
CA GLN A 130 -13.70 -5.80 16.01
C GLN A 130 -12.87 -4.82 15.16
N ASP A 131 -12.62 -3.61 15.67
CA ASP A 131 -11.97 -2.52 14.92
C ASP A 131 -10.76 -1.95 15.67
N PHE A 132 -10.03 -1.07 14.99
CA PHE A 132 -8.95 -0.27 15.57
C PHE A 132 -9.36 1.20 15.66
N ASP A 133 -8.94 1.87 16.72
CA ASP A 133 -9.07 3.33 16.86
C ASP A 133 -7.72 3.97 16.50
N VAL A 134 -7.43 4.01 15.20
CA VAL A 134 -6.17 4.57 14.69
C VAL A 134 -6.09 6.07 15.00
N ALA A 135 -7.23 6.77 14.96
CA ALA A 135 -7.30 8.20 15.23
C ALA A 135 -6.91 8.57 16.66
N ALA A 136 -7.26 7.76 17.66
CA ALA A 136 -6.86 7.99 19.05
C ALA A 136 -5.37 7.74 19.30
N PHE A 137 -4.71 6.94 18.46
CA PHE A 137 -3.29 6.61 18.62
C PHE A 137 -2.36 7.61 17.93
N VAL A 138 -2.84 8.31 16.89
CA VAL A 138 -2.04 9.32 16.18
C VAL A 138 -1.90 10.59 17.04
N PRO A 139 -0.68 11.02 17.41
CA PRO A 139 -0.48 12.20 18.25
C PRO A 139 -1.04 13.48 17.61
N GLU A 140 -1.63 14.36 18.41
CA GLU A 140 -2.37 15.57 17.98
C GLU A 140 -1.61 16.47 16.99
N LYS A 141 -0.27 16.47 17.01
CA LYS A 141 0.58 17.24 16.09
C LYS A 141 0.36 16.90 14.61
N LYS A 142 -0.10 15.68 14.27
CA LYS A 142 -0.45 15.31 12.89
C LYS A 142 -1.85 15.77 12.47
N ARG A 143 -2.79 15.98 13.42
CA ARG A 143 -4.17 16.45 13.11
C ARG A 143 -4.20 17.89 12.58
N LYS A 144 -3.20 18.71 12.91
CA LYS A 144 -3.11 20.12 12.48
C LYS A 144 -2.41 20.36 11.14
N VAL A 145 -1.73 19.36 10.57
CA VAL A 145 -0.99 19.52 9.29
C VAL A 145 -1.90 19.32 8.08
N ASN A 146 -2.99 18.56 8.21
CA ASN A 146 -3.96 18.30 7.12
C ASN A 146 -5.18 19.23 7.16
N GLY A 147 -5.14 20.32 7.94
CA GLY A 147 -6.28 21.19 8.24
C GLY A 147 -6.01 22.68 8.04
N GLN A 148 -5.08 23.05 7.16
CA GLN A 148 -4.94 24.41 6.62
C GLN A 148 -4.88 24.36 5.11
#